data_AF-A0A6J0BDA7-F1
#
_entry.id   AF-A0A6J0BDA7-F1
#
_cell.length_a   1.000
_cell.length_b   1.000
_cell.length_c   1.000
_cell.angle_alpha   90.00
_cell.angle_beta   90.00
_cell.angle_gamma   90.00
#
_symmetry.space_group_name_H-M   'P 1'
#
loop_
_entity.id
_entity.type
_entity.pdbx_description
1 polymer ?
#
loop_
_entity_poly.entity_id
_entity_poly.type
_entity_poly.pdbx_seq_one_letter_code
_entity_poly.pdbx_strand_id
1 'polypeptide(L)'
;MDILDDMDMFEDSPSGIALGNPLESELQASSSTHAEVAESSKERNPVKDHLLKQLNEVEDRIEGKKKEIEESSALQDKILRNFSSRAFYGSNSSSDSDSDLFTITGEPIVKRRKSKRSKEQPLIVKDTWQHIIDEKWIVGVVLQNTSNQ
;
A
#
# COMPACT_ATOMS: atom_id res chain seq x y z
N MET A 1 -27.23 -7.45 20.63
CA MET A 1 -26.01 -7.37 21.46
C MET A 1 -25.01 -6.80 20.51
N ASP A 2 -24.94 -5.48 20.56
CA ASP A 2 -24.63 -4.64 19.42
C ASP A 2 -23.14 -4.28 19.50
N ILE A 3 -22.43 -4.40 18.38
CA ILE A 3 -20.97 -4.27 18.25
C ILE A 3 -20.51 -2.80 18.45
N LEU A 4 -21.41 -1.90 18.83
CA LEU A 4 -21.17 -0.46 18.99
C LEU A 4 -20.72 -0.08 20.41
N ASP A 5 -20.90 -0.94 21.41
CA ASP A 5 -20.59 -0.59 22.81
C ASP A 5 -19.12 -0.82 23.21
N ASP A 6 -18.30 -1.42 22.34
CA ASP A 6 -16.89 -1.77 22.64
C ASP A 6 -15.87 -0.76 22.08
N MET A 7 -16.28 0.33 21.42
CA MET A 7 -15.37 1.30 20.81
C MET A 7 -14.95 2.49 21.69
N ASP A 8 -15.54 2.65 22.88
CA ASP A 8 -15.31 3.83 23.73
C ASP A 8 -14.22 3.64 24.81
N MET A 9 -13.41 2.58 24.73
CA MET A 9 -12.44 2.26 25.80
C MET A 9 -11.01 2.82 25.60
N PHE A 10 -10.76 3.62 24.57
CA PHE A 10 -9.40 4.14 24.25
C PHE A 10 -9.31 5.67 24.10
N GLU A 11 -10.26 6.45 24.64
CA GLU A 11 -10.23 7.92 24.53
C GLU A 11 -9.50 8.68 25.66
N ASP A 12 -8.73 8.02 26.53
CA ASP A 12 -7.88 8.71 27.50
C ASP A 12 -6.38 8.48 27.23
N SER A 13 -5.84 9.27 26.30
CA SER A 13 -4.41 9.58 26.24
C SER A 13 -4.20 11.03 25.78
N PRO A 14 -3.73 11.93 26.66
CA PRO A 14 -3.46 13.31 26.30
C PRO A 14 -2.07 13.40 25.68
N SER A 15 -2.02 13.30 24.35
CA SER A 15 -0.92 13.90 23.59
C SER A 15 -1.46 14.37 22.25
N GLY A 16 -2.19 15.47 22.28
CA GLY A 16 -2.43 16.30 21.11
C GLY A 16 -1.08 16.81 20.60
N ILE A 17 -0.47 16.04 19.70
CA ILE A 17 0.48 16.62 18.76
C ILE A 17 -0.39 17.40 17.79
N ALA A 18 -0.63 18.66 18.13
CA ALA A 18 -1.07 19.64 17.17
C ALA A 18 -0.01 19.67 16.07
N LEU A 19 -0.26 18.95 14.97
CA LEU A 19 0.38 19.23 13.69
C LEU A 19 -0.16 20.58 13.23
N GLY A 20 0.31 21.65 13.87
CA GLY A 20 0.13 22.99 13.35
C GLY A 20 0.79 23.01 11.99
N ASN A 21 -0.01 23.22 10.94
CA ASN A 21 0.49 23.47 9.60
C ASN A 21 1.42 24.69 9.65
N PRO A 22 2.75 24.54 9.49
CA PRO A 22 3.66 25.69 9.55
C PRO A 22 3.53 26.60 8.32
N LEU A 23 2.78 26.15 7.30
CA LEU A 23 2.69 26.78 5.99
C LEU A 23 1.55 27.81 5.85
N GLU A 24 0.65 27.93 6.81
CA GLU A 24 -0.46 28.90 6.72
C GLU A 24 -0.13 30.25 7.40
N SER A 25 0.94 30.31 8.21
CA SER A 25 1.29 31.52 8.97
C SER A 25 2.12 32.55 8.19
N GLU A 26 2.55 32.25 6.97
CA GLU A 26 3.52 33.08 6.24
C GLU A 26 3.05 33.59 4.85
N LEU A 27 1.74 33.46 4.54
CA LEU A 27 1.17 33.98 3.28
C LEU A 27 0.32 35.25 3.43
N GLN A 28 0.27 35.88 4.62
CA GLN A 28 -0.48 37.12 4.86
C GLN A 28 0.37 38.39 5.04
N ALA A 29 1.66 38.37 4.71
CA ALA A 29 2.56 39.52 4.90
C ALA A 29 3.00 40.25 3.61
N SER A 30 2.38 40.01 2.45
CA SER A 30 2.69 40.80 1.25
C SER A 30 1.50 40.95 0.31
N SER A 31 0.47 41.66 0.79
CA SER A 31 -0.41 42.43 -0.09
C SER A 31 0.18 43.84 -0.21
N SER A 32 0.85 44.13 -1.31
CA SER A 32 1.06 45.51 -1.74
C SER A 32 0.99 45.61 -3.26
N THR A 33 0.00 46.37 -3.68
CA THR A 33 -0.44 46.71 -5.02
C THR A 33 0.60 47.49 -5.83
N HIS A 34 0.80 47.14 -7.11
CA HIS A 34 0.79 48.17 -8.18
C HIS A 34 0.59 47.58 -9.60
N ALA A 35 -0.48 48.08 -10.22
CA ALA A 35 -0.83 48.27 -11.62
C ALA A 35 0.06 47.74 -12.77
N GLU A 36 -0.61 47.04 -13.69
CA GLU A 36 -0.74 47.39 -15.12
C GLU A 36 0.31 48.37 -15.69
N VAL A 37 1.24 47.89 -16.53
CA VAL A 37 1.80 48.65 -17.66
C VAL A 37 2.26 47.69 -18.77
N ALA A 38 1.54 47.79 -19.89
CA ALA A 38 1.98 47.83 -21.29
C ALA A 38 3.13 46.92 -21.79
N GLU A 39 2.78 46.15 -22.81
CA GLU A 39 3.67 45.70 -23.88
C GLU A 39 4.61 46.82 -24.34
N SER A 40 5.91 46.65 -24.13
CA SER A 40 6.91 47.26 -25.01
C SER A 40 8.27 46.56 -24.87
N SER A 41 8.85 46.27 -26.03
CA SER A 41 10.23 45.83 -26.30
C SER A 41 10.60 44.37 -25.96
N LYS A 42 11.06 43.66 -27.01
CA LYS A 42 11.83 42.40 -26.91
C LYS A 42 13.22 42.70 -26.34
N GLU A 43 13.30 43.07 -25.07
CA GLU A 43 14.52 42.82 -24.30
C GLU A 43 14.35 41.46 -23.64
N ARG A 44 15.06 40.46 -24.18
CA ARG A 44 15.20 39.16 -23.51
C ARG A 44 15.94 39.39 -22.20
N ASN A 45 15.18 39.51 -21.12
CA ASN A 45 15.75 39.56 -19.79
C ASN A 45 16.16 38.12 -19.40
N PRO A 46 17.46 37.80 -19.37
CA PRO A 46 17.93 36.43 -19.12
C PRO A 46 17.53 35.94 -17.72
N VAL A 47 17.31 36.85 -16.76
CA VAL A 47 16.83 36.51 -15.42
C VAL A 47 15.38 36.05 -15.48
N LYS A 48 14.54 36.73 -16.26
CA LYS A 48 13.12 36.35 -16.43
C LYS A 48 12.99 34.97 -17.09
N ASP A 49 13.79 34.70 -18.12
CA ASP A 49 13.83 33.39 -18.79
C ASP A 49 14.32 32.28 -17.84
N HIS A 50 15.32 32.59 -16.99
CA HIS A 50 15.81 31.66 -15.98
C HIS A 50 14.75 31.32 -14.91
N LEU A 51 14.04 32.32 -14.41
CA LEU A 51 12.97 32.13 -13.43
C LEU A 51 11.80 31.32 -13.99
N LEU A 52 11.38 31.59 -15.24
CA LEU A 52 10.36 30.79 -15.92
C LEU A 52 10.80 29.34 -16.10
N LYS A 53 12.08 29.11 -16.42
CA LYS A 53 12.62 27.75 -16.51
C LYS A 53 12.58 27.02 -15.16
N GLN A 54 12.97 27.71 -14.08
CA GLN A 54 12.90 27.13 -12.73
C GLN A 54 11.47 26.83 -12.30
N LEU A 55 10.52 27.71 -12.64
CA LEU A 55 9.11 27.50 -12.34
C LEU A 55 8.58 26.25 -13.05
N ASN A 56 8.82 26.12 -14.36
CA ASN A 56 8.40 24.95 -15.12
C ASN A 56 9.05 23.66 -14.59
N GLU A 57 10.34 23.70 -14.24
CA GLU A 57 11.03 22.54 -13.66
C GLU A 57 10.40 22.11 -12.32
N VAL A 58 10.01 23.07 -11.47
CA VAL A 58 9.33 22.79 -10.21
C VAL A 58 7.93 22.24 -10.46
N GLU A 59 7.16 22.81 -11.39
CA GLU A 59 5.84 22.32 -11.78
C GLU A 59 5.90 20.88 -12.31
N ASP A 60 6.84 20.57 -13.20
CA ASP A 60 7.05 19.22 -13.73
C ASP A 60 7.40 18.23 -12.61
N ARG A 61 8.22 18.65 -11.64
CA ARG A 61 8.57 17.82 -10.47
C ARG A 61 7.37 17.58 -9.56
N ILE A 62 6.53 18.61 -9.36
CA ILE A 62 5.31 18.49 -8.56
C ILE A 62 4.34 17.51 -9.22
N GLU A 63 4.11 17.64 -10.52
CA GLU A 63 3.19 16.76 -11.25
C GLU A 63 3.71 15.31 -11.27
N GLY A 64 5.03 15.12 -11.46
CA GLY A 64 5.66 13.80 -11.36
C GLY A 64 5.47 13.16 -9.98
N LYS A 65 5.66 13.94 -8.91
CA LYS A 65 5.46 13.45 -7.53
C LYS A 65 4.00 13.16 -7.21
N LYS A 66 3.07 13.97 -7.71
CA LYS A 66 1.63 13.75 -7.56
C LYS A 66 1.20 12.43 -8.19
N LYS A 67 1.69 12.13 -9.39
CA LYS A 67 1.44 10.85 -10.06
C LYS A 67 2.01 9.65 -9.27
N GLU A 68 3.22 9.78 -8.75
CA GLU A 68 3.83 8.73 -7.91
C GLU A 68 3.00 8.45 -6.65
N ILE A 69 2.46 9.50 -6.01
CA ILE A 69 1.55 9.37 -4.86
C ILE A 69 0.26 8.64 -5.25
N GLU A 70 -0.35 9.00 -6.39
CA GLU A 70 -1.56 8.36 -6.89
C GLU A 70 -1.33 6.86 -7.14
N GLU A 71 -0.24 6.49 -7.81
CA GLU A 71 0.12 5.10 -8.06
C GLU A 71 0.34 4.31 -6.75
N SER A 72 1.01 4.93 -5.78
CA SER A 72 1.24 4.34 -4.45
C SER A 72 -0.08 4.10 -3.70
N SER A 73 -0.98 5.08 -3.71
CA SER A 73 -2.32 4.94 -3.09
C SER A 73 -3.15 3.83 -3.74
N ALA A 74 -3.13 3.74 -5.07
CA ALA A 74 -3.87 2.70 -5.79
C ALA A 74 -3.32 1.29 -5.48
N LEU A 75 -2.01 1.15 -5.29
CA LEU A 75 -1.39 -0.10 -4.84
C LEU A 75 -1.80 -0.44 -3.41
N GLN A 76 -1.79 0.54 -2.50
CA GLN A 76 -2.21 0.34 -1.12
C GLN A 76 -3.67 -0.13 -1.05
N ASP A 77 -4.58 0.50 -1.79
CA ASP A 77 -5.99 0.10 -1.85
C ASP A 77 -6.17 -1.32 -2.39
N LYS A 78 -5.40 -1.69 -3.42
CA LYS A 78 -5.42 -3.05 -3.97
C LYS A 78 -4.95 -4.07 -2.95
N ILE A 79 -3.91 -3.75 -2.19
CA ILE A 79 -3.37 -4.61 -1.13
C ILE A 79 -4.41 -4.76 -0.01
N LEU A 80 -4.99 -3.66 0.46
CA LEU A 80 -6.04 -3.67 1.49
C LEU A 80 -7.25 -4.49 1.04
N ARG A 81 -7.69 -4.33 -0.21
CA ARG A 81 -8.77 -5.12 -0.79
C ARG A 81 -8.44 -6.61 -0.87
N ASN A 82 -7.21 -6.96 -1.20
CA ASN A 82 -6.76 -8.35 -1.20
C ASN A 82 -6.81 -8.92 0.22
N PHE A 83 -6.23 -8.22 1.19
CA PHE A 83 -6.25 -8.64 2.59
C PHE A 83 -7.66 -8.78 3.14
N SER A 84 -8.55 -7.82 2.89
CA SER A 84 -9.93 -7.90 3.34
C SER A 84 -10.66 -9.08 2.70
N SER A 85 -10.52 -9.26 1.37
CA SER A 85 -11.13 -10.42 0.70
C SER A 85 -10.61 -11.75 1.24
N ARG A 86 -9.31 -11.85 1.56
CA ARG A 86 -8.70 -13.04 2.14
C ARG A 86 -9.12 -13.27 3.59
N ALA A 87 -9.34 -12.22 4.37
CA ALA A 87 -9.82 -12.33 5.75
C ALA A 87 -11.27 -12.82 5.80
N PHE A 88 -12.15 -12.30 4.94
CA PHE A 88 -13.57 -12.68 4.93
C PHE A 88 -13.83 -14.02 4.26
N TYR A 89 -13.15 -14.34 3.16
CA TYR A 89 -13.45 -15.51 2.33
C TYR A 89 -12.37 -16.60 2.38
N GLY A 90 -11.28 -16.39 3.13
CA GLY A 90 -10.11 -17.27 3.14
C GLY A 90 -9.27 -17.13 1.87
N SER A 91 -8.08 -17.75 1.85
CA SER A 91 -7.29 -17.84 0.61
C SER A 91 -8.10 -18.63 -0.41
N ASN A 92 -8.43 -18.04 -1.57
CA ASN A 92 -9.21 -18.63 -2.65
C ASN A 92 -8.52 -19.88 -3.22
N SER A 93 -8.51 -20.95 -2.44
CA SER A 93 -8.37 -22.31 -2.90
C SER A 93 -9.76 -22.63 -3.41
N SER A 94 -10.05 -22.26 -4.65
CA SER A 94 -11.22 -22.76 -5.38
C SER A 94 -11.07 -24.28 -5.47
N SER A 95 -11.44 -24.95 -4.39
CA SER A 95 -11.84 -26.34 -4.35
C SER A 95 -13.35 -26.27 -4.39
N ASP A 96 -13.87 -25.92 -5.56
CA ASP A 96 -15.24 -26.15 -5.99
C ASP A 96 -15.49 -27.66 -5.95
N SER A 97 -15.66 -28.18 -4.74
CA SER A 97 -15.95 -29.57 -4.45
C SER A 97 -17.38 -29.61 -3.96
N ASP A 98 -18.28 -29.31 -4.90
CA ASP A 98 -19.71 -29.51 -4.82
C ASP A 98 -20.02 -31.01 -4.59
N SER A 99 -19.90 -31.46 -3.34
CA SER A 99 -20.29 -32.81 -2.96
C SER A 99 -20.95 -32.81 -1.59
N ASP A 100 -22.03 -32.04 -1.48
CA ASP A 100 -23.00 -32.17 -0.40
C ASP A 100 -23.79 -33.47 -0.60
N LEU A 101 -23.14 -34.59 -0.31
CA LEU A 101 -23.76 -35.91 -0.35
C LEU A 101 -24.40 -36.18 1.00
N PHE A 102 -25.72 -36.38 1.02
CA PHE A 102 -26.46 -36.79 2.20
C PHE A 102 -26.86 -38.26 2.10
N THR A 103 -26.97 -38.95 3.24
CA THR A 103 -27.59 -40.28 3.31
C THR A 103 -29.08 -40.19 2.99
N ILE A 104 -29.74 -41.34 2.76
CA ILE A 104 -31.21 -41.39 2.59
C ILE A 104 -31.97 -40.87 3.82
N THR A 105 -31.30 -40.76 4.97
CA THR A 105 -31.81 -40.20 6.23
C THR A 105 -31.50 -38.71 6.41
N GLY A 106 -30.82 -38.08 5.44
CA GLY A 106 -30.48 -36.66 5.48
C GLY A 106 -29.22 -36.32 6.28
N GLU A 107 -28.36 -37.29 6.61
CA GLU A 107 -27.11 -37.04 7.34
C GLU A 107 -25.96 -36.73 6.35
N PRO A 108 -25.10 -35.75 6.65
CA PRO A 108 -23.99 -35.40 5.77
C PRO A 108 -22.97 -36.54 5.68
N ILE A 109 -22.72 -37.03 4.47
CA ILE A 109 -21.71 -38.05 4.18
C ILE A 109 -20.35 -37.36 4.13
N VAL A 110 -19.65 -37.35 5.27
CA VAL A 110 -18.27 -36.88 5.34
C VAL A 110 -17.37 -37.88 4.62
N LYS A 111 -17.14 -37.67 3.32
CA LYS A 111 -16.09 -38.39 2.60
C LYS A 111 -14.74 -37.99 3.19
N ARG A 112 -14.16 -38.85 4.02
CA ARG A 112 -12.75 -38.74 4.40
C ARG A 112 -11.91 -38.86 3.13
N ARG A 113 -11.49 -37.71 2.61
CA ARG A 113 -10.47 -37.67 1.57
C ARG A 113 -9.26 -38.38 2.13
N LYS A 114 -8.82 -39.45 1.45
CA LYS A 114 -7.47 -39.96 1.69
C LYS A 114 -6.55 -38.78 1.41
N SER A 115 -5.85 -38.30 2.45
CA SER A 115 -4.78 -37.33 2.29
C SER A 115 -3.91 -37.83 1.15
N LYS A 116 -3.83 -37.08 0.05
CA LYS A 116 -2.82 -37.36 -0.97
C LYS A 116 -1.51 -37.31 -0.20
N ARG A 117 -0.84 -38.46 -0.02
CA ARG A 117 0.49 -38.53 0.59
C ARG A 117 1.29 -37.41 -0.04
N SER A 118 1.71 -36.43 0.77
CA SER A 118 2.56 -35.36 0.30
C SER A 118 3.71 -36.01 -0.42
N LYS A 119 3.87 -35.75 -1.73
CA LYS A 119 5.06 -36.19 -2.44
C LYS A 119 6.22 -35.63 -1.64
N GLU A 120 7.10 -36.51 -1.14
CA GLU A 120 8.30 -36.10 -0.42
C GLU A 120 9.02 -35.08 -1.30
N GLN A 121 9.02 -33.84 -0.86
CA GLN A 121 9.72 -32.79 -1.56
C GLN A 121 11.20 -33.02 -1.28
N PRO A 122 12.06 -33.17 -2.30
CA PRO A 122 13.47 -33.48 -2.11
C PRO A 122 14.23 -32.35 -1.40
N LEU A 123 13.63 -31.17 -1.30
CA LEU A 123 14.17 -30.01 -0.60
C LEU A 123 13.12 -29.49 0.39
N ILE A 124 13.50 -29.39 1.65
CA ILE A 124 12.70 -28.78 2.72
C ILE A 124 13.32 -27.43 3.07
N VAL A 125 12.50 -26.40 3.22
CA VAL A 125 12.95 -25.10 3.72
C VAL A 125 13.25 -25.23 5.21
N LYS A 126 14.50 -25.01 5.59
CA LYS A 126 14.94 -25.06 6.99
C LYS A 126 14.88 -23.70 7.65
N ASP A 127 15.28 -22.67 6.93
CA ASP A 127 15.36 -21.31 7.45
C ASP A 127 15.22 -20.29 6.32
N THR A 128 14.75 -19.11 6.67
CA THR A 128 14.61 -17.97 5.75
C THR A 128 15.03 -16.71 6.47
N TRP A 129 15.94 -15.96 5.86
CA TRP A 129 16.35 -14.65 6.35
C TRP A 129 16.12 -13.59 5.29
N GLN A 130 15.88 -12.37 5.74
CA GLN A 130 15.62 -11.23 4.87
C GLN A 130 16.45 -10.04 5.34
N HIS A 131 17.00 -9.29 4.40
CA HIS A 131 17.76 -8.08 4.68
C HIS A 131 17.49 -7.02 3.61
N ILE A 132 17.56 -5.75 4.01
CA ILE A 132 17.37 -4.61 3.11
C ILE A 132 18.70 -3.88 3.02
N ILE A 133 19.25 -3.77 1.81
CA ILE A 133 20.48 -3.03 1.52
C ILE A 133 20.20 -2.11 0.33
N ASP A 134 20.51 -0.82 0.46
CA ASP A 134 20.31 0.20 -0.59
C ASP A 134 18.92 0.12 -1.26
N GLU A 135 17.87 0.11 -0.44
CA GLU A 135 16.46 0.01 -0.87
C GLU A 135 16.08 -1.29 -1.60
N LYS A 136 16.99 -2.26 -1.68
CA LYS A 136 16.75 -3.57 -2.31
C LYS A 136 16.50 -4.63 -1.25
N TRP A 137 15.48 -5.44 -1.49
CA TRP A 137 15.15 -6.60 -0.67
C TRP A 137 15.97 -7.81 -1.10
N ILE A 138 16.68 -8.39 -0.13
CA ILE A 138 17.42 -9.64 -0.30
C ILE A 138 16.77 -10.69 0.59
N VAL A 139 16.34 -11.80 -0.03
CA VAL A 139 15.76 -12.94 0.68
C VAL A 139 16.65 -14.15 0.47
N GLY A 140 17.20 -14.68 1.56
CA GLY A 140 17.94 -15.93 1.57
C GLY A 140 17.07 -17.06 2.07
N VAL A 141 17.00 -18.16 1.31
CA VAL A 141 16.27 -19.37 1.69
C VAL A 141 17.27 -20.51 1.85
N VAL A 142 17.34 -21.08 3.05
CA VAL A 142 18.18 -22.23 3.35
C VAL A 142 17.37 -23.50 3.11
N LEU A 143 17.82 -24.31 2.16
CA LEU A 143 17.18 -25.57 1.77
C LEU A 143 17.97 -26.76 2.32
N GLN A 144 17.26 -27.77 2.83
CA GLN A 144 17.81 -29.05 3.25
C GLN A 144 17.37 -30.13 2.28
N ASN A 145 18.35 -30.87 1.72
CA ASN A 145 18.08 -32.02 0.88
C ASN A 145 17.67 -33.23 1.74
N THR A 146 16.52 -33.83 1.43
CA THR A 146 15.96 -35.00 2.09
C THR A 146 15.95 -36.25 1.21
N SER A 147 16.51 -36.20 -0.01
CA SER A 147 16.54 -37.32 -0.95
C SER A 147 17.40 -38.51 -0.52
N ASN A 148 18.24 -38.35 0.52
CA ASN A 148 19.20 -39.35 0.99
C ASN A 148 18.92 -39.82 2.44
N GLN A 149 17.72 -39.55 2.96
CA GLN A 149 17.31 -40.00 4.30
C GLN A 149 16.51 -41.30 4.25
#